data_AF-A0A1E4R7G4-F1
#
_entry.id   AF-A0A1E4R7G4-F1
#
_cell.length_a   1.000
_cell.length_b   1.000
_cell.length_c   1.000
_cell.angle_alpha   90.00
_cell.angle_beta   90.00
_cell.angle_gamma   90.00
#
_symmetry.space_group_name_H-M   'P 1'
#
loop_
_entity.id
_entity.type
_entity.pdbx_description
1 polymer ?
#
loop_
_entity_poly.entity_id
_entity_poly.type
_entity_poly.pdbx_seq_one_letter_code
_entity_poly.pdbx_strand_id
1 'polypeptide(L)'
;MSRKVKELRMEDVVFKPTLQPKKSEKKNAVQKSDSLSISKAIEIVNRQMQLQGLRHKTLLTYNQAMQKYVKFLKLETMDDINKEGFMNWLESLNHLDKTTQANRFRFVSAILTRFYDNGWLKDQGKFWKDIKIKVDKKVKKAADEKELEILLSLIDTTSWIGWRDVTVCCE
;
A
#
# COMPACT_ATOMS: atom_id res chain seq x y z
N MET A 1 -7.46 18.36 25.81
CA MET A 1 -8.10 17.25 25.08
C MET A 1 -7.04 16.24 24.67
N SER A 2 -6.97 15.10 25.34
CA SER A 2 -5.94 14.08 25.10
C SER A 2 -6.25 13.29 23.82
N ARG A 3 -5.38 13.39 22.81
CA ARG A 3 -5.48 12.57 21.59
C ARG A 3 -5.11 11.13 21.98
N LYS A 4 -6.11 10.25 22.12
CA LYS A 4 -5.89 8.81 22.24
C LYS A 4 -5.15 8.32 20.99
N VAL A 5 -3.86 8.04 21.13
CA VAL A 5 -3.09 7.28 20.14
C VAL A 5 -3.68 5.88 20.14
N LYS A 6 -4.33 5.50 19.04
CA LYS A 6 -4.91 4.18 18.86
C LYS A 6 -3.76 3.22 18.53
N GLU A 7 -3.33 2.47 19.52
CA GLU A 7 -2.33 1.42 19.38
C GLU A 7 -2.92 0.32 18.48
N LEU A 8 -2.35 0.16 17.27
CA LEU A 8 -2.76 -0.87 16.32
C LEU A 8 -2.25 -2.22 16.82
N ARG A 9 -3.17 -3.11 17.23
CA ARG A 9 -2.83 -4.44 17.75
C ARG A 9 -2.71 -5.45 16.61
N MET A 10 -2.03 -6.56 16.86
CA MET A 10 -1.78 -7.61 15.86
C MET A 10 -3.06 -8.17 15.22
N GLU A 11 -4.20 -8.12 15.92
CA GLU A 11 -5.52 -8.47 15.38
C GLU A 11 -6.05 -7.56 14.25
N ASP A 12 -5.50 -6.36 14.03
CA ASP A 12 -5.86 -5.47 12.92
C ASP A 12 -5.10 -5.80 11.62
N VAL A 13 -4.10 -6.69 11.70
CA VAL A 13 -3.26 -7.14 10.58
C VAL A 13 -3.88 -8.34 9.87
N VAL A 14 -4.81 -9.03 10.53
CA VAL A 14 -5.58 -10.11 9.93
C VAL A 14 -6.54 -9.50 8.93
N PHE A 15 -6.34 -9.81 7.65
CA PHE A 15 -7.32 -9.59 6.61
C PHE A 15 -8.66 -10.15 7.12
N LYS A 16 -9.60 -9.27 7.48
CA LYS A 16 -10.99 -9.64 7.77
C LYS A 16 -11.75 -9.49 6.46
N PRO A 17 -11.89 -10.55 5.64
CA PRO A 17 -12.79 -10.50 4.50
C PRO A 17 -14.20 -10.35 5.07
N THR A 18 -14.78 -9.15 4.99
CA THR A 18 -16.23 -9.00 5.14
C THR A 18 -16.87 -9.47 3.84
N LEU A 19 -16.85 -10.78 3.62
CA LEU A 19 -17.72 -11.43 2.64
C LEU A 19 -18.75 -12.19 3.46
N GLN A 20 -19.95 -11.62 3.56
CA GLN A 20 -21.10 -12.37 4.04
C GLN A 20 -21.34 -13.53 3.07
N PRO A 21 -21.49 -14.78 3.55
CA PRO A 21 -21.80 -15.89 2.66
C PRO A 21 -23.23 -15.70 2.13
N LYS A 22 -23.35 -15.31 0.86
CA LYS A 22 -24.62 -15.45 0.13
C LYS A 22 -24.92 -16.95 0.01
N LYS A 23 -26.08 -17.36 0.53
CA LYS A 23 -26.61 -18.72 0.41
C LYS A 23 -26.62 -19.13 -1.07
N SER A 24 -26.12 -20.33 -1.31
CA SER A 24 -25.98 -20.98 -2.60
C SER A 24 -27.33 -21.28 -3.26
N GLU A 25 -27.52 -20.80 -4.48
CA GLU A 25 -28.40 -21.44 -5.45
C GLU A 25 -27.53 -22.13 -6.50
N LYS A 26 -27.67 -23.45 -6.59
CA LYS A 26 -26.96 -24.32 -7.52
C LYS A 26 -27.35 -23.98 -8.96
N LYS A 27 -26.38 -23.92 -9.88
CA LYS A 27 -26.46 -24.53 -11.22
C LYS A 27 -25.10 -24.51 -11.95
N ASN A 28 -24.70 -25.74 -12.30
CA ASN A 28 -23.89 -26.21 -13.43
C ASN A 28 -22.36 -25.95 -13.43
N ALA A 29 -21.67 -27.08 -13.37
CA ALA A 29 -20.24 -27.26 -13.35
C ALA A 29 -19.60 -27.01 -14.72
N VAL A 30 -18.54 -26.19 -14.72
CA VAL A 30 -17.37 -26.37 -15.57
C VAL A 30 -16.19 -26.34 -14.60
N GLN A 31 -15.48 -27.45 -14.48
CA GLN A 31 -14.28 -27.57 -13.65
C GLN A 31 -13.21 -26.63 -14.20
N LYS A 32 -13.05 -25.46 -13.58
CA LYS A 32 -11.80 -24.69 -13.69
C LYS A 32 -10.91 -25.13 -12.55
N SER A 33 -9.76 -25.67 -12.93
CA SER A 33 -8.61 -26.06 -12.11
C SER A 33 -8.38 -25.13 -10.91
N ASP A 34 -8.02 -25.70 -9.75
CA ASP A 34 -7.39 -25.13 -8.53
C ASP A 34 -6.85 -23.69 -8.61
N SER A 35 -7.70 -22.72 -8.95
CA SER A 35 -7.27 -21.34 -9.14
C SER A 35 -7.17 -20.70 -7.76
N LEU A 36 -5.94 -20.42 -7.32
CA LEU A 36 -5.68 -19.81 -6.03
C LEU A 36 -6.40 -18.46 -5.94
N SER A 37 -7.19 -18.27 -4.88
CA SER A 37 -7.86 -16.99 -4.63
C SER A 37 -6.84 -15.92 -4.31
N ILE A 38 -7.11 -14.69 -4.76
CA ILE A 38 -6.18 -13.57 -4.55
C ILE A 38 -5.99 -13.26 -3.06
N SER A 39 -7.04 -13.39 -2.26
CA SER A 39 -6.95 -13.23 -0.80
C SER A 39 -5.93 -14.20 -0.21
N LYS A 40 -5.97 -15.47 -0.63
CA LYS A 40 -5.05 -16.49 -0.09
C LYS A 40 -3.62 -16.25 -0.51
N ALA A 41 -3.42 -15.83 -1.75
CA ALA A 41 -2.10 -15.47 -2.24
C ALA A 41 -1.49 -14.26 -1.53
N ILE A 42 -2.31 -13.24 -1.24
CA ILE A 42 -1.87 -12.06 -0.47
C ILE A 42 -1.43 -12.49 0.93
N GLU A 43 -2.17 -13.38 1.60
CA GLU A 43 -1.77 -13.93 2.90
C GLU A 43 -0.41 -14.63 2.85
N ILE A 44 -0.20 -15.49 1.85
CA ILE A 44 1.06 -16.22 1.67
C ILE A 44 2.21 -15.23 1.44
N VAL A 45 2.03 -14.25 0.55
CA VAL A 45 3.05 -13.23 0.27
C VAL A 45 3.33 -12.36 1.49
N ASN A 46 2.31 -12.00 2.27
CA ASN A 46 2.49 -11.24 3.50
C ASN A 46 3.35 -12.01 4.52
N ARG A 47 3.11 -13.32 4.67
CA ARG A 47 3.94 -14.16 5.53
C ARG A 47 5.38 -14.24 5.01
N GLN A 48 5.57 -14.38 3.70
CA GLN A 48 6.90 -14.35 3.08
C GLN A 48 7.62 -13.01 3.35
N MET A 49 6.93 -11.88 3.21
CA MET A 49 7.49 -10.55 3.49
C MET A 49 7.85 -10.36 4.97
N GLN A 50 7.04 -10.90 5.89
CA GLN A 50 7.34 -10.88 7.32
C GLN A 50 8.59 -11.70 7.66
N LEU A 51 8.72 -12.90 7.09
CA LEU A 51 9.90 -13.75 7.28
C LEU A 51 11.18 -13.11 6.72
N GLN A 52 11.06 -12.26 5.69
CA GLN A 52 12.17 -11.47 5.15
C GLN A 52 12.52 -10.24 6.02
N GLY A 53 11.83 -10.02 7.14
CA GLY A 53 12.14 -8.92 8.07
C GLY A 53 11.61 -7.55 7.63
N LEU A 54 10.61 -7.47 6.75
CA LEU A 54 10.02 -6.17 6.40
C LEU A 54 9.32 -5.54 7.61
N ARG A 55 9.57 -4.24 7.82
CA ARG A 55 8.91 -3.46 8.87
C ARG A 55 7.39 -3.47 8.70
N HIS A 56 6.68 -3.62 9.81
CA HIS A 56 5.21 -3.67 9.84
C HIS A 56 4.52 -2.51 9.08
N LYS A 57 4.98 -1.27 9.28
CA LYS A 57 4.44 -0.08 8.58
C LYS A 57 4.58 -0.18 7.05
N THR A 58 5.68 -0.76 6.58
CA THR A 58 5.92 -0.98 5.15
C THR A 58 4.92 -2.00 4.59
N LEU A 59 4.74 -3.13 5.29
CA LEU A 59 3.77 -4.17 4.92
C LEU A 59 2.34 -3.62 4.84
N LEU A 60 1.94 -2.81 5.82
CA LEU A 60 0.62 -2.17 5.85
C LEU A 60 0.42 -1.25 4.63
N THR A 61 1.44 -0.48 4.26
CA THR A 61 1.39 0.40 3.09
C THR A 61 1.21 -0.41 1.80
N TYR A 62 1.90 -1.54 1.68
CA TYR A 62 1.83 -2.40 0.50
C TYR A 62 0.45 -3.05 0.37
N ASN A 63 -0.07 -3.57 1.48
CA ASN A 63 -1.40 -4.15 1.54
C ASN A 63 -2.51 -3.14 1.21
N GLN A 64 -2.41 -1.91 1.70
CA GLN A 64 -3.38 -0.86 1.36
C GLN A 64 -3.39 -0.53 -0.14
N ALA A 65 -2.21 -0.47 -0.78
CA ALA A 65 -2.12 -0.27 -2.22
C ALA A 65 -2.74 -1.44 -2.99
N MET A 66 -2.42 -2.67 -2.58
CA MET A 66 -2.95 -3.89 -3.20
C MET A 66 -4.46 -4.04 -3.02
N GLN A 67 -4.99 -3.74 -1.84
CA GLN A 67 -6.44 -3.78 -1.60
C GLN A 67 -7.19 -2.79 -2.50
N LYS A 68 -6.65 -1.60 -2.74
CA LYS A 68 -7.24 -0.64 -3.68
C LYS A 68 -7.22 -1.17 -5.11
N TYR A 69 -6.13 -1.84 -5.51
CA TYR A 69 -6.02 -2.50 -6.81
C TYR A 69 -7.07 -3.61 -6.98
N VAL A 70 -7.14 -4.54 -6.02
CA VAL A 70 -8.11 -5.66 -6.04
C VAL A 70 -9.56 -5.16 -6.05
N LYS A 71 -9.87 -4.12 -5.26
CA LYS A 71 -11.22 -3.52 -5.23
C LYS A 71 -11.59 -2.84 -6.55
N PHE A 72 -10.65 -2.19 -7.22
CA PHE A 72 -10.91 -1.49 -8.48
C PHE A 72 -11.25 -2.48 -9.61
N LEU A 73 -10.49 -3.57 -9.72
CA LEU A 73 -10.68 -4.59 -10.75
C LEU A 73 -11.66 -5.71 -10.35
N LYS A 74 -12.11 -5.74 -9.09
CA LYS A 74 -12.96 -6.80 -8.53
C LYS A 74 -12.39 -8.20 -8.78
N LEU A 75 -11.09 -8.36 -8.57
CA LEU A 75 -10.41 -9.61 -8.86
C LEU A 75 -10.75 -10.67 -7.80
N GLU A 76 -11.12 -11.88 -8.25
CA GLU A 76 -11.42 -13.01 -7.36
C GLU A 76 -10.33 -14.08 -7.44
N THR A 77 -9.84 -14.36 -8.65
CA THR A 77 -8.84 -15.39 -8.95
C THR A 77 -7.57 -14.81 -9.56
N MET A 78 -6.46 -15.53 -9.43
CA MET A 78 -5.16 -15.11 -9.99
C MET A 78 -5.18 -14.92 -11.50
N ASP A 79 -5.99 -15.71 -12.20
CA ASP A 79 -6.10 -15.69 -13.65
C ASP A 79 -6.77 -14.40 -14.18
N ASP A 80 -7.50 -13.70 -13.32
CA ASP A 80 -8.18 -12.43 -13.66
C ASP A 80 -7.18 -11.26 -13.80
N ILE A 81 -5.93 -11.44 -13.38
CA ILE A 81 -4.89 -10.42 -13.50
C ILE A 81 -4.44 -10.34 -14.95
N ASN A 82 -4.91 -9.32 -15.67
CA ASN A 82 -4.51 -9.02 -17.05
C ASN A 82 -3.75 -7.68 -17.15
N LYS A 83 -2.91 -7.55 -18.18
CA LYS A 83 -2.20 -6.31 -18.55
C LYS A 83 -3.17 -5.14 -18.77
N GLU A 84 -4.28 -5.37 -19.47
CA GLU A 84 -5.28 -4.33 -19.74
C GLU A 84 -5.91 -3.79 -18.45
N GLY A 85 -6.29 -4.69 -17.53
CA GLY A 85 -6.81 -4.30 -16.22
C GLY A 85 -5.80 -3.48 -15.42
N PHE A 86 -4.51 -3.85 -15.49
CA PHE A 86 -3.45 -3.09 -14.84
C PHE A 86 -3.26 -1.69 -15.43
N MET A 87 -3.33 -1.53 -16.75
CA MET A 87 -3.28 -0.23 -17.40
C MET A 87 -4.49 0.64 -17.06
N ASN A 88 -5.70 0.08 -17.10
CA ASN A 88 -6.92 0.78 -16.71
C ASN A 88 -6.85 1.27 -15.24
N TRP A 89 -6.27 0.45 -14.35
CA TRP A 89 -6.01 0.86 -12.98
C TRP A 89 -5.00 2.01 -12.90
N LEU A 90 -3.91 1.98 -13.66
CA LEU A 90 -2.95 3.08 -13.70
C LEU A 90 -3.56 4.38 -14.20
N GLU A 91 -4.40 4.32 -15.24
CA GLU A 91 -5.14 5.47 -15.76
C GLU A 91 -6.09 6.05 -14.72
N SER A 92 -6.77 5.19 -13.95
CA SER A 92 -7.63 5.63 -12.85
C SER A 92 -6.88 6.45 -11.79
N LEU A 93 -5.56 6.29 -11.68
CA LEU A 93 -4.71 7.00 -10.72
C LEU A 93 -4.18 8.34 -11.25
N ASN A 94 -4.46 8.72 -12.50
CA ASN A 94 -3.94 9.95 -13.11
C ASN A 94 -4.39 11.23 -12.41
N HIS A 95 -5.45 11.18 -11.59
CA HIS A 95 -5.90 12.31 -10.77
C HIS A 95 -5.01 12.57 -9.54
N LEU A 96 -4.09 11.65 -9.21
CA LEU A 96 -3.17 11.81 -8.08
C LEU A 96 -1.85 12.46 -8.51
N ASP A 97 -1.13 13.02 -7.53
CA ASP A 97 0.25 13.46 -7.74
C ASP A 97 1.12 12.29 -8.26
N LYS A 98 2.01 12.59 -9.22
CA LYS A 98 2.89 11.61 -9.88
C LYS A 98 3.71 10.81 -8.87
N THR A 99 4.14 11.44 -7.78
CA THR A 99 4.87 10.77 -6.68
C THR A 99 4.01 9.69 -6.02
N THR A 100 2.75 10.01 -5.75
CA THR A 100 1.81 9.09 -5.12
C THR A 100 1.43 7.96 -6.07
N GLN A 101 1.22 8.27 -7.35
CA GLN A 101 0.99 7.27 -8.40
C GLN A 101 2.17 6.30 -8.51
N ALA A 102 3.41 6.81 -8.58
CA ALA A 102 4.61 6.00 -8.64
C ALA A 102 4.82 5.12 -7.40
N ASN A 103 4.52 5.64 -6.21
CA ASN A 103 4.58 4.85 -4.97
C ASN A 103 3.56 3.70 -4.99
N ARG A 104 2.30 3.96 -5.37
CA ARG A 104 1.27 2.92 -5.48
C ARG A 104 1.64 1.86 -6.51
N PHE A 105 2.10 2.28 -7.69
CA PHE A 105 2.62 1.39 -8.72
C PHE A 105 3.75 0.52 -8.16
N ARG A 106 4.77 1.11 -7.55
CA ARG A 106 5.90 0.38 -6.96
C ARG A 106 5.45 -0.67 -5.94
N PHE A 107 4.50 -0.35 -5.07
CA PHE A 107 4.01 -1.29 -4.06
C PHE A 107 3.24 -2.47 -4.68
N VAL A 108 2.36 -2.20 -5.63
CA VAL A 108 1.62 -3.25 -6.34
C VAL A 108 2.56 -4.12 -7.17
N SER A 109 3.49 -3.52 -7.93
CA SER A 109 4.52 -4.24 -8.69
C SER A 109 5.40 -5.13 -7.81
N ALA A 110 5.71 -4.72 -6.58
CA ALA A 110 6.46 -5.54 -5.64
C ALA A 110 5.70 -6.82 -5.21
N ILE A 111 4.38 -6.72 -5.05
CA ILE A 111 3.53 -7.88 -4.74
C ILE A 111 3.35 -8.76 -5.99
N LEU A 112 3.09 -8.17 -7.16
CA LEU A 112 2.98 -8.91 -8.42
C LEU A 112 4.27 -9.67 -8.77
N THR A 113 5.42 -9.08 -8.48
CA THR A 113 6.71 -9.77 -8.65
C THR A 113 6.78 -11.04 -7.80
N ARG A 114 6.26 -11.03 -6.57
CA ARG A 114 6.21 -12.23 -5.72
C ARG A 114 5.18 -13.25 -6.17
N PHE A 115 4.06 -12.80 -6.73
CA PHE A 115 3.10 -13.70 -7.38
C PHE A 115 3.74 -14.43 -8.56
N TYR A 116 4.56 -13.72 -9.34
CA TYR A 116 5.35 -14.35 -10.39
C TYR A 116 6.40 -15.31 -9.85
N ASP A 117 7.15 -14.93 -8.81
CA ASP A 117 8.19 -15.78 -8.23
C ASP A 117 7.61 -17.05 -7.59
N ASN A 118 6.38 -16.98 -7.06
CA ASN A 118 5.62 -18.15 -6.60
C ASN A 118 5.01 -18.98 -7.75
N GLY A 119 5.13 -18.52 -9.00
CA GLY A 119 4.70 -19.23 -10.19
C GLY A 119 3.22 -19.09 -10.55
N TRP A 120 2.49 -18.16 -9.95
CA TRP A 120 1.05 -17.97 -10.19
C TRP A 120 0.74 -17.11 -11.42
N LEU A 121 1.73 -16.40 -11.97
CA LEU A 121 1.59 -15.50 -13.13
C LEU A 121 2.54 -15.88 -14.28
N LYS A 122 2.86 -17.17 -14.44
CA LYS A 122 3.84 -17.60 -15.45
C LYS A 122 3.42 -17.27 -16.88
N ASP A 123 2.13 -17.44 -17.20
CA ASP A 123 1.61 -17.28 -18.56
C ASP A 123 1.44 -15.80 -18.97
N GLN A 124 1.30 -14.90 -18.00
CA GLN A 124 1.04 -13.46 -18.20
C GLN A 124 2.33 -12.62 -18.37
N GLY A 125 3.50 -13.19 -18.07
CA GLY A 125 4.78 -12.47 -18.09
C GLY A 125 4.88 -11.32 -17.07
N LYS A 126 6.00 -10.57 -17.09
CA LYS A 126 6.27 -9.45 -16.16
C LYS A 126 5.86 -8.09 -16.75
N PHE A 127 4.60 -7.94 -17.19
CA PHE A 127 4.12 -6.74 -17.89
C PHE A 127 4.29 -5.42 -17.10
N TRP A 128 4.32 -5.47 -15.77
CA TRP A 128 4.52 -4.29 -14.92
C TRP A 128 5.95 -3.75 -14.95
N LYS A 129 6.95 -4.52 -15.42
CA LYS A 129 8.35 -4.06 -15.45
C LYS A 129 8.63 -3.08 -16.58
N ASP A 130 7.83 -3.12 -17.65
CA ASP A 130 8.03 -2.27 -18.83
C ASP A 130 7.54 -0.84 -18.61
N ILE A 131 6.72 -0.62 -17.58
CA ILE A 131 6.08 0.65 -17.29
C ILE A 131 7.02 1.53 -16.44
N LYS A 132 7.40 2.69 -16.98
CA LYS A 132 8.22 3.68 -16.28
C LYS A 132 7.43 4.97 -16.05
N ILE A 133 7.06 5.22 -14.78
CA ILE A 133 6.42 6.47 -14.37
C ILE A 133 7.49 7.52 -14.08
N LYS A 134 7.52 8.62 -14.85
CA LYS A 134 8.42 9.75 -14.62
C LYS A 134 7.86 10.62 -13.49
N VAL A 135 8.61 10.75 -12.40
CA VAL A 135 8.26 11.63 -11.28
C VAL A 135 9.20 12.82 -11.27
N ASP A 136 8.62 14.02 -11.31
CA ASP A 136 9.36 15.26 -11.15
C ASP A 136 9.77 15.38 -9.68
N LYS A 137 11.07 15.34 -9.40
CA LYS A 137 11.58 15.47 -8.03
C LYS A 137 11.41 16.92 -7.55
N LYS A 138 10.30 17.20 -6.88
CA LYS A 138 10.15 18.46 -6.13
C LYS A 138 11.00 18.36 -4.87
N VAL A 139 12.19 18.96 -4.90
CA VAL A 139 13.01 19.14 -3.69
C VAL A 139 12.26 20.10 -2.78
N LYS A 140 11.93 19.66 -1.56
CA LYS A 140 11.40 20.58 -0.54
C LYS A 140 12.51 21.57 -0.23
N LYS A 141 12.20 22.87 -0.29
CA LYS A 141 13.14 23.90 0.15
C LYS A 141 13.46 23.68 1.63
N ALA A 142 14.71 23.95 2.01
CA ALA A 142 15.06 24.05 3.42
C ALA A 142 14.22 25.15 4.07
N ALA A 143 13.98 25.05 5.37
CA ALA A 143 13.32 26.11 6.11
C ALA A 143 14.24 27.34 6.13
N ASP A 144 13.68 28.51 5.88
CA ASP A 144 14.42 29.77 6.02
C ASP A 144 14.52 30.15 7.50
N GLU A 145 15.57 30.88 7.88
CA GLU A 145 15.82 31.33 9.26
C GLU A 145 14.63 32.11 9.84
N LYS A 146 13.96 32.91 9.01
CA LYS A 146 12.74 33.64 9.38
C LYS A 146 11.56 32.72 9.71
N GLU A 147 11.42 31.60 8.98
CA GLU A 147 10.36 30.62 9.25
C GLU A 147 10.63 29.89 10.57
N LEU A 148 11.90 29.66 10.91
CA LEU A 148 12.32 29.12 12.20
C LEU A 148 12.05 30.10 13.34
N GLU A 149 12.38 31.39 13.19
CA GLU A 149 12.08 32.42 14.20
C GLU A 149 10.57 32.51 14.49
N ILE A 150 9.75 32.48 13.45
CA ILE A 150 8.28 32.46 13.59
C ILE A 150 7.84 31.20 14.35
N LEU A 151 8.38 30.02 13.99
CA LEU A 151 8.07 28.77 14.68
C LEU A 151 8.44 28.84 16.16
N LEU A 152 9.64 29.32 16.50
CA LEU A 152 10.11 29.46 17.88
C LEU A 152 9.25 30.43 18.70
N SER A 153 8.76 31.51 18.09
CA SER A 153 7.87 32.47 18.75
C SER A 153 6.48 31.90 19.09
N LEU A 154 6.05 30.86 18.39
CA LEU A 154 4.75 30.20 18.60
C LEU A 154 4.82 29.08 19.65
N ILE A 155 6.02 28.64 20.02
CA ILE A 155 6.19 27.60 21.03
C ILE A 155 6.05 28.23 22.42
N ASP A 156 5.21 27.62 23.25
CA ASP A 156 5.03 28.06 24.64
C ASP A 156 6.24 27.67 25.51
N THR A 157 7.17 28.61 25.67
CA THR A 157 8.35 28.46 26.53
C THR A 157 8.04 28.62 28.01
N THR A 158 6.78 28.70 28.44
CA THR A 158 6.46 28.62 29.88
C THR A 158 6.32 27.17 30.35
N SER A 159 6.17 26.23 29.42
CA SER A 159 6.08 24.79 29.69
C SER A 159 7.41 24.07 29.41
N TRP A 160 7.73 23.08 30.24
CA TRP A 160 8.89 22.20 30.04
C TRP A 160 8.90 21.54 28.65
N ILE A 161 7.72 21.17 28.12
CA ILE A 161 7.60 20.57 26.79
C ILE A 161 8.03 21.55 25.71
N GLY A 162 7.59 22.81 25.80
CA GLY A 162 7.95 23.83 24.82
C GLY A 162 9.44 24.17 24.87
N TRP A 163 10.03 24.27 26.07
CA TRP A 163 11.48 24.44 26.22
C TRP A 163 12.28 23.34 25.53
N ARG A 164 11.93 22.07 25.76
CA ARG A 164 12.60 20.93 25.12
C ARG A 164 12.47 21.00 23.59
N ASP A 165 11.29 21.32 23.10
CA ASP A 165 11.02 21.37 21.67
C ASP A 165 11.81 22.51 20.99
N VAL A 166 12.01 23.65 21.68
CA VAL A 166 12.92 24.74 21.23
C VAL A 166 14.37 24.26 21.17
N THR A 167 14.88 23.55 22.18
CA THR A 167 16.27 23.08 22.18
C THR A 167 16.57 22.15 21.01
N VAL A 168 15.65 21.23 20.70
CA VAL A 168 15.79 20.29 19.58
C VAL A 168 15.77 20.99 18.22
N CYS A 169 15.15 22.17 18.12
CA CYS A 169 15.11 22.95 16.88
C CYS A 169 16.39 23.76 16.60
N CYS A 170 17.26 23.93 17.60
CA CYS A 170 18.44 24.79 17.51
C CYS A 170 19.79 24.01 17.49
N GLU A 171 19.76 22.68 17.51
CA GLU A 171 20.93 21.79 17.27
C GLU A 171 21.08 21.41 15.79
#